data_AF-A0A6H9LS06-F1
#
_entry.id   AF-A0A6H9LS06-F1
#
_cell.length_a   1.000
_cell.length_b   1.000
_cell.length_c   1.000
_cell.angle_alpha   90.00
_cell.angle_beta   90.00
_cell.angle_gamma   90.00
#
_symmetry.space_group_name_H-M   'P 1'
#
loop_
_entity.id
_entity.type
_entity.pdbx_description
1 polymer ?
#
loop_
_entity_poly.entity_id
_entity_poly.type
_entity_poly.pdbx_seq_one_letter_code
_entity_poly.pdbx_strand_id
1 'polypeptide(L)'
;VFARILRLLIATNIFSNVPLCHIDRCWIDPVFSLDDTEVIFASDRADNGPAGYMNLYKVNITTHKITQLTSGNFKDATPEVTEKGIYFSSDRTGSFNIFLLGTDNQLSEQSTYATGAFDPRLSPDGKKIIYAGYQKLGFHIYAMDLPEEPATIEQPIASTFGRWKPKEIPSNYRKASITYDSDYSFDIAQSSIGYDPVYGSIGGFQAAISDVLGNRAVYLLLTNTATTKDDFLQSFNFGFTYVQKEDRLNWGVGAYHLYDEYFNDYDGYYFEREAGGLSLFSYPISKFHRVDFTTLARYSKREKHFGIDAREKFLMSNYLSWVYDNSLWDISGPIEGKRYNISVGLTSSISDMSSWNRLASADIRHYFRIGKYSAFANRLFYFTSNGTEPQRIYLGGSWSFRGFDNKEFYNRNILFASNELRFPLIDNLIIGFPFGGGLGFRGIRGALFFDVGSAWDNEFDQFLGSFGTGFRVSLGYFLLLRFDFSRTTDFESISPRTDFDFFFGWNF
;
A
#
# COMPACT_ATOMS: atom_id res chain seq x y z
N VAL A 1 -9.31 -18.28 -25.64
CA VAL A 1 -8.05 -18.02 -24.91
C VAL A 1 -8.27 -17.14 -23.68
N PHE A 2 -8.85 -15.95 -23.78
CA PHE A 2 -9.17 -15.07 -22.64
C PHE A 2 -10.05 -15.72 -21.55
N ALA A 3 -11.04 -16.54 -21.94
CA ALA A 3 -11.89 -17.28 -20.99
C ALA A 3 -11.14 -18.39 -20.20
N ARG A 4 -10.08 -18.98 -20.76
CA ARG A 4 -9.25 -19.99 -20.07
C ARG A 4 -8.28 -19.32 -19.09
N ILE A 5 -7.72 -18.16 -19.44
CA ILE A 5 -6.84 -17.37 -18.56
C ILE A 5 -7.64 -16.79 -17.37
N LEU A 6 -8.88 -16.32 -17.61
CA LEU A 6 -9.76 -15.84 -16.54
C LEU A 6 -10.18 -16.96 -15.57
N ARG A 7 -10.31 -18.20 -16.05
CA ARG A 7 -10.63 -19.38 -15.22
C ARG A 7 -9.47 -19.88 -14.36
N LEU A 8 -8.22 -19.74 -14.82
CA LEU A 8 -7.03 -20.00 -13.99
C LEU A 8 -6.96 -19.06 -12.78
N LEU A 9 -7.38 -17.80 -12.97
CA LEU A 9 -7.51 -16.79 -11.91
C LEU A 9 -8.67 -17.05 -10.94
N ILE A 10 -9.74 -17.70 -11.39
CA ILE A 10 -10.86 -18.11 -10.53
C ILE A 10 -10.48 -19.34 -9.69
N ALA A 11 -9.70 -20.28 -10.24
CA ALA A 11 -9.13 -21.38 -9.47
C ALA A 11 -8.28 -20.87 -8.30
N THR A 12 -7.41 -19.87 -8.52
CA THR A 12 -6.65 -19.23 -7.42
C THR A 12 -7.50 -18.58 -6.33
N ASN A 13 -8.75 -18.20 -6.63
CA ASN A 13 -9.69 -17.64 -5.64
C ASN A 13 -10.55 -18.71 -4.92
N ILE A 14 -10.82 -19.86 -5.56
CA ILE A 14 -11.49 -21.00 -4.89
C ILE A 14 -10.56 -21.64 -3.83
N PHE A 15 -9.23 -21.54 -4.05
CA PHE A 15 -8.20 -22.04 -3.13
C PHE A 15 -7.70 -21.01 -2.10
N SER A 16 -8.42 -19.91 -1.84
CA SER A 16 -7.96 -18.87 -0.89
C SER A 16 -7.73 -19.35 0.55
N ASN A 17 -8.22 -20.54 0.91
CA ASN A 17 -7.99 -21.20 2.20
C ASN A 17 -7.20 -22.52 2.12
N VAL A 18 -6.70 -22.91 0.94
CA VAL A 18 -5.82 -24.08 0.78
C VAL A 18 -4.61 -23.63 -0.04
N PRO A 19 -3.44 -23.43 0.59
CA PRO A 19 -2.27 -22.97 -0.14
C PRO A 19 -1.95 -23.96 -1.27
N LEU A 20 -1.85 -23.45 -2.51
CA LEU A 20 -1.47 -24.19 -3.72
C LEU A 20 -0.06 -24.81 -3.62
N CYS A 21 0.71 -24.42 -2.60
CA CYS A 21 1.96 -25.03 -2.21
C CYS A 21 2.02 -25.04 -0.68
N HIS A 22 1.77 -26.19 -0.05
CA HIS A 22 1.90 -26.34 1.39
C HIS A 22 3.35 -26.73 1.66
N ILE A 23 4.24 -25.74 1.82
CA ILE A 23 5.66 -25.73 2.28
C ILE A 23 6.62 -26.88 1.82
N ASP A 24 6.18 -28.13 1.67
CA ASP A 24 6.96 -29.27 1.19
C ASP A 24 6.24 -30.17 0.15
N ARG A 25 5.08 -29.76 -0.41
CA ARG A 25 4.40 -30.49 -1.51
C ARG A 25 3.96 -29.59 -2.66
N CYS A 26 4.52 -29.83 -3.84
CA CYS A 26 4.25 -29.05 -5.04
C CYS A 26 3.02 -29.56 -5.80
N TRP A 27 2.14 -28.65 -6.20
CA TRP A 27 1.12 -28.90 -7.22
C TRP A 27 1.52 -28.15 -8.48
N ILE A 28 1.71 -28.87 -9.58
CA ILE A 28 2.11 -28.27 -10.84
C ILE A 28 1.21 -28.75 -11.98
N ASP A 29 1.22 -27.99 -13.07
CA ASP A 29 0.51 -28.27 -14.33
C ASP A 29 -1.00 -28.58 -14.18
N PRO A 30 -1.80 -27.70 -13.52
CA PRO A 30 -3.23 -27.93 -13.38
C PRO A 30 -3.97 -27.78 -14.72
N VAL A 31 -4.90 -28.71 -14.99
CA VAL A 31 -5.81 -28.69 -16.14
C VAL A 31 -7.22 -29.09 -15.70
N PHE A 32 -8.25 -28.43 -16.26
CA PHE A 32 -9.64 -28.78 -15.99
C PHE A 32 -10.05 -30.05 -16.75
N SER A 33 -10.96 -30.82 -16.18
CA SER A 33 -11.72 -31.83 -16.91
C SER A 33 -12.60 -31.20 -17.99
N LEU A 34 -13.07 -32.00 -18.96
CA LEU A 34 -13.90 -31.51 -20.07
C LEU A 34 -15.22 -30.88 -19.62
N ASP A 35 -15.74 -31.30 -18.47
CA ASP A 35 -16.99 -30.82 -17.86
C ASP A 35 -16.77 -29.72 -16.80
N ASP A 36 -15.53 -29.27 -16.61
CA ASP A 36 -15.14 -28.27 -15.60
C ASP A 36 -15.49 -28.63 -14.14
N THR A 37 -15.75 -29.90 -13.80
CA THR A 37 -16.09 -30.33 -12.42
C THR A 37 -14.88 -30.82 -11.60
N GLU A 38 -13.80 -31.18 -12.28
CA GLU A 38 -12.58 -31.72 -11.71
C GLU A 38 -11.35 -30.94 -12.22
N VAL A 39 -10.29 -30.93 -11.40
CA VAL A 39 -8.96 -30.43 -11.80
C VAL A 39 -7.96 -31.57 -11.70
N ILE A 40 -7.27 -31.84 -12.80
CA ILE A 40 -6.16 -32.78 -12.89
C ILE A 40 -4.86 -32.01 -12.70
N PHE A 41 -3.91 -32.53 -11.91
CA PHE A 41 -2.64 -31.88 -11.63
C PHE A 41 -1.56 -32.91 -11.27
N ALA A 42 -0.29 -32.54 -11.42
CA ALA A 42 0.85 -33.34 -10.98
C ALA A 42 1.24 -32.97 -9.54
N SER A 43 1.60 -33.98 -8.73
CA SER A 43 1.98 -33.77 -7.33
C SER A 43 2.92 -34.85 -6.81
N ASP A 44 3.81 -34.44 -5.92
CA ASP A 44 4.75 -35.26 -5.13
C ASP A 44 4.13 -35.84 -3.85
N ARG A 45 2.80 -36.02 -3.82
CA ARG A 45 2.11 -36.41 -2.57
C ARG A 45 2.21 -37.89 -2.23
N ALA A 46 2.69 -38.73 -3.15
CA ALA A 46 2.96 -40.15 -2.94
C ALA A 46 4.07 -40.39 -1.90
N ASP A 47 4.18 -41.60 -1.35
CA ASP A 47 5.20 -41.94 -0.35
C ASP A 47 6.63 -41.68 -0.85
N ASN A 48 6.85 -41.84 -2.16
CA ASN A 48 8.14 -41.62 -2.79
C ASN A 48 8.31 -40.17 -3.29
N GLY A 49 7.33 -39.30 -3.08
CA GLY A 49 7.40 -37.88 -3.42
C GLY A 49 8.62 -37.12 -2.89
N PRO A 50 9.07 -37.34 -1.63
CA PRO A 50 10.31 -36.75 -1.12
C PRO A 50 11.58 -37.13 -1.90
N ALA A 51 11.55 -38.21 -2.68
CA ALA A 51 12.63 -38.59 -3.59
C ALA A 51 12.54 -37.88 -4.97
N GLY A 52 11.56 -36.98 -5.16
CA GLY A 52 11.37 -36.19 -6.37
C GLY A 52 10.45 -36.82 -7.43
N TYR A 53 9.70 -37.87 -7.08
CA TYR A 53 8.72 -38.48 -7.98
C TYR A 53 7.38 -37.74 -7.94
N MET A 54 6.69 -37.69 -9.07
CA MET A 54 5.41 -37.01 -9.22
C MET A 54 4.42 -37.89 -9.96
N ASN A 55 3.18 -37.87 -9.49
CA ASN A 55 2.08 -38.56 -10.14
C ASN A 55 0.92 -37.60 -10.40
N LEU A 56 0.02 -38.00 -11.29
CA LEU A 56 -1.20 -37.28 -11.59
C LEU A 56 -2.29 -37.60 -10.57
N TYR A 57 -3.01 -36.56 -10.20
CA TYR A 57 -4.14 -36.59 -9.29
C TYR A 57 -5.29 -35.81 -9.89
N LYS A 58 -6.51 -36.14 -9.48
CA LYS A 58 -7.68 -35.31 -9.72
C LYS A 58 -8.34 -34.88 -8.42
N VAL A 59 -8.80 -33.64 -8.37
CA VAL A 59 -9.60 -33.09 -7.29
C VAL A 59 -10.98 -32.70 -7.81
N ASN A 60 -12.02 -33.14 -7.12
CA ASN A 60 -13.37 -32.67 -7.39
C ASN A 60 -13.59 -31.31 -6.72
N ILE A 61 -14.07 -30.32 -7.48
CA ILE A 61 -14.11 -28.91 -7.05
C ILE A 61 -15.15 -28.70 -5.92
N THR A 62 -16.23 -29.48 -5.90
CA THR A 62 -17.30 -29.31 -4.90
C THR A 62 -17.01 -30.06 -3.60
N THR A 63 -16.51 -31.29 -3.71
CA THR A 63 -16.29 -32.18 -2.55
C THR A 63 -14.89 -32.08 -1.96
N HIS A 64 -13.95 -31.46 -2.68
CA HIS A 64 -12.53 -31.41 -2.37
C HIS A 64 -11.89 -32.80 -2.22
N LYS A 65 -12.54 -33.86 -2.70
CA LYS A 65 -12.01 -35.23 -2.68
C LYS A 65 -10.91 -35.36 -3.72
N ILE A 66 -9.75 -35.85 -3.30
CA ILE A 66 -8.60 -36.07 -4.19
C ILE A 66 -8.43 -37.56 -4.47
N THR A 67 -8.25 -37.91 -5.74
CA THR A 67 -8.07 -39.28 -6.22
C THR A 67 -6.77 -39.35 -7.03
N GLN A 68 -5.97 -40.38 -6.79
CA GLN A 68 -4.76 -40.64 -7.57
C GLN A 68 -5.12 -41.25 -8.92
N LEU A 69 -4.50 -40.76 -9.99
CA LEU A 69 -4.70 -41.26 -11.36
C LEU A 69 -3.53 -42.12 -11.81
N THR A 70 -2.30 -41.66 -11.58
CA THR A 70 -1.09 -42.42 -11.91
C THR A 70 -0.29 -42.79 -10.66
N SER A 71 0.59 -43.79 -10.75
CA SER A 71 1.36 -44.32 -9.63
C SER A 71 2.72 -44.85 -10.09
N GLY A 72 3.69 -44.86 -9.17
CA GLY A 72 5.05 -45.35 -9.42
C GLY A 72 6.13 -44.29 -9.22
N ASN A 73 7.38 -44.71 -9.34
CA ASN A 73 8.58 -43.89 -9.14
C ASN A 73 8.95 -43.16 -10.42
N PHE A 74 8.04 -42.33 -10.89
CA PHE A 74 8.14 -41.62 -12.16
C PHE A 74 7.84 -40.14 -11.95
N LYS A 75 8.13 -39.33 -12.95
CA LYS A 75 7.79 -37.90 -12.99
C LYS A 75 6.72 -37.67 -14.03
N ASP A 76 5.47 -37.82 -13.63
CA ASP A 76 4.33 -37.53 -14.48
C ASP A 76 4.00 -36.03 -14.42
N ALA A 77 3.95 -35.36 -15.57
CA ALA A 77 3.78 -33.92 -15.66
C ALA A 77 2.99 -33.51 -16.90
N THR A 78 2.58 -32.24 -16.94
CA THR A 78 1.98 -31.59 -18.12
C THR A 78 0.74 -32.29 -18.69
N PRO A 79 -0.27 -32.65 -17.86
CA PRO A 79 -1.45 -33.36 -18.33
C PRO A 79 -2.28 -32.53 -19.33
N GLU A 80 -2.88 -33.23 -20.28
CA GLU A 80 -3.88 -32.73 -21.21
C GLU A 80 -5.08 -33.67 -21.20
N VAL A 81 -6.26 -33.14 -20.85
CA VAL A 81 -7.50 -33.90 -20.85
C VAL A 81 -8.16 -33.84 -22.22
N THR A 82 -8.52 -35.01 -22.73
CA THR A 82 -9.20 -35.21 -24.02
C THR A 82 -10.33 -36.22 -23.87
N GLU A 83 -11.16 -36.40 -24.90
CA GLU A 83 -12.22 -37.42 -24.89
C GLU A 83 -11.67 -38.86 -24.84
N LYS A 84 -10.42 -39.07 -25.27
CA LYS A 84 -9.75 -40.38 -25.24
C LYS A 84 -9.13 -40.70 -23.87
N GLY A 85 -9.01 -39.71 -22.99
CA GLY A 85 -8.29 -39.82 -21.72
C GLY A 85 -7.30 -38.68 -21.53
N ILE A 86 -6.28 -38.92 -20.71
CA ILE A 86 -5.31 -37.91 -20.29
C ILE A 86 -3.96 -38.21 -20.95
N TYR A 87 -3.54 -37.32 -21.86
CA TYR A 87 -2.16 -37.34 -22.35
C TYR A 87 -1.25 -36.62 -21.36
N PHE A 88 -0.05 -37.12 -21.14
CA PHE A 88 0.91 -36.50 -20.23
C PHE A 88 2.33 -36.94 -20.56
N SER A 89 3.31 -36.21 -20.04
CA SER A 89 4.72 -36.55 -20.17
C SER A 89 5.22 -37.31 -18.94
N SER A 90 6.00 -38.36 -19.16
CA SER A 90 6.56 -39.19 -18.08
C SER A 90 7.92 -39.78 -18.44
N ASP A 91 8.79 -39.97 -17.46
CA ASP A 91 10.13 -40.56 -17.62
C ASP A 91 10.16 -42.09 -17.41
N ARG A 92 9.00 -42.74 -17.48
CA ARG A 92 8.82 -44.20 -17.26
C ARG A 92 9.72 -45.10 -18.08
N THR A 93 10.07 -44.68 -19.29
CA THR A 93 10.95 -45.42 -20.20
C THR A 93 12.37 -44.84 -20.26
N GLY A 94 12.76 -44.09 -19.21
CA GLY A 94 14.11 -43.55 -18.99
C GLY A 94 14.30 -42.11 -19.48
N SER A 95 13.60 -41.70 -20.53
CA SER A 95 13.50 -40.31 -20.99
C SER A 95 12.04 -39.89 -21.03
N PHE A 96 11.76 -38.60 -20.87
CA PHE A 96 10.39 -38.10 -20.89
C PHE A 96 9.72 -38.41 -22.22
N ASN A 97 8.65 -39.16 -22.22
CA ASN A 97 7.85 -39.45 -23.40
C ASN A 97 6.38 -39.21 -23.13
N ILE A 98 5.58 -39.23 -24.19
CA ILE A 98 4.15 -38.98 -24.10
C ILE A 98 3.44 -40.29 -23.83
N PHE A 99 2.58 -40.29 -22.82
CA PHE A 99 1.74 -41.41 -22.43
C PHE A 99 0.28 -40.99 -22.44
N LEU A 100 -0.60 -41.98 -22.61
CA LEU A 100 -2.04 -41.81 -22.51
C LEU A 100 -2.56 -42.69 -21.38
N LEU A 101 -3.22 -42.08 -20.41
CA LEU A 101 -4.11 -42.76 -19.47
C LEU A 101 -5.53 -42.74 -20.06
N GLY A 102 -5.95 -43.87 -20.61
CA GLY A 102 -7.26 -44.05 -21.23
C GLY A 102 -8.40 -43.95 -20.23
N THR A 103 -9.63 -43.73 -20.73
CA THR A 103 -10.85 -43.68 -19.90
C THR A 103 -11.18 -45.00 -19.19
N ASP A 104 -10.61 -46.10 -19.69
CA ASP A 104 -10.64 -47.44 -19.10
C ASP A 104 -9.56 -47.68 -18.04
N ASN A 105 -8.80 -46.64 -17.68
CA ASN A 105 -7.60 -46.68 -16.84
C ASN A 105 -6.46 -47.54 -17.42
N GLN A 106 -6.46 -47.85 -18.71
CA GLN A 106 -5.29 -48.44 -19.35
C GLN A 106 -4.26 -47.37 -19.69
N LEU A 107 -3.00 -47.68 -19.40
CA LEU A 107 -1.88 -46.82 -19.69
C LEU A 107 -1.19 -47.31 -20.97
N SER A 108 -0.88 -46.39 -21.88
CA SER A 108 -0.19 -46.71 -23.12
C SER A 108 0.88 -45.67 -23.49
N GLU A 109 1.98 -46.14 -24.07
CA GLU A 109 3.07 -45.29 -24.56
C GLU A 109 2.76 -44.77 -25.97
N GLN A 110 2.87 -43.46 -26.17
CA GLN A 110 2.53 -42.78 -27.42
C GLN A 110 3.77 -42.32 -28.19
N SER A 111 4.93 -42.24 -27.54
CA SER A 111 6.20 -41.88 -28.18
C SER A 111 7.41 -42.58 -27.54
N THR A 112 8.48 -42.78 -28.32
CA THR A 112 9.72 -43.42 -27.87
C THR A 112 10.96 -42.64 -28.35
N TYR A 113 11.06 -41.37 -27.94
CA TYR A 113 12.16 -40.49 -28.32
C TYR A 113 13.29 -40.48 -27.29
N ALA A 114 14.54 -40.64 -27.74
CA ALA A 114 15.71 -40.64 -26.86
C ALA A 114 16.01 -39.28 -26.19
N THR A 115 15.60 -38.17 -26.80
CA THR A 115 15.81 -36.81 -26.27
C THR A 115 14.59 -36.25 -25.55
N GLY A 116 13.51 -37.03 -25.54
CA GLY A 116 12.26 -36.76 -24.84
C GLY A 116 11.25 -35.83 -25.52
N ALA A 117 10.01 -35.90 -25.05
CA ALA A 117 8.82 -35.19 -25.47
C ALA A 117 8.00 -34.71 -24.27
N PHE A 118 7.64 -33.43 -24.31
CA PHE A 118 7.08 -32.65 -23.21
C PHE A 118 5.81 -31.91 -23.66
N ASP A 119 4.92 -31.57 -22.73
CA ASP A 119 3.75 -30.71 -22.98
C ASP A 119 2.85 -31.16 -24.15
N PRO A 120 2.29 -32.39 -24.11
CA PRO A 120 1.45 -32.88 -25.19
C PRO A 120 0.19 -32.01 -25.39
N ARG A 121 -0.14 -31.78 -26.66
CA ARG A 121 -1.35 -31.11 -27.15
C ARG A 121 -1.97 -31.88 -28.31
N LEU A 122 -3.09 -32.54 -28.09
CA LEU A 122 -3.84 -33.26 -29.10
C LEU A 122 -4.44 -32.29 -30.12
N SER A 123 -4.28 -32.59 -31.40
CA SER A 123 -4.87 -31.79 -32.47
C SER A 123 -6.40 -31.87 -32.46
N PRO A 124 -7.13 -30.83 -32.92
CA PRO A 124 -8.60 -30.83 -32.91
C PRO A 124 -9.25 -31.97 -33.71
N ASP A 125 -8.56 -32.52 -34.70
CA ASP A 125 -9.02 -33.68 -35.48
C ASP A 125 -8.71 -35.03 -34.80
N GLY A 126 -8.02 -35.02 -33.66
CA GLY A 126 -7.69 -36.20 -32.86
C GLY A 126 -6.67 -37.15 -33.50
N LYS A 127 -5.93 -36.68 -34.52
CA LYS A 127 -4.98 -37.51 -35.31
C LYS A 127 -3.51 -37.30 -34.94
N LYS A 128 -3.17 -36.13 -34.41
CA LYS A 128 -1.78 -35.74 -34.13
C LYS A 128 -1.61 -35.26 -32.70
N ILE A 129 -0.40 -35.38 -32.18
CA ILE A 129 0.02 -34.73 -30.94
C ILE A 129 1.10 -33.71 -31.28
N ILE A 130 0.90 -32.47 -30.84
CA ILE A 130 1.88 -31.39 -30.83
C ILE A 130 2.60 -31.45 -29.47
N TYR A 131 3.92 -31.33 -29.46
CA TYR A 131 4.71 -31.44 -28.23
C TYR A 131 6.01 -30.63 -28.33
N ALA A 132 6.61 -30.31 -27.19
CA ALA A 132 7.95 -29.76 -27.11
C ALA A 132 8.98 -30.89 -27.06
N GLY A 133 10.02 -30.84 -27.88
CA GLY A 133 11.11 -31.83 -27.90
C GLY A 133 12.47 -31.17 -27.93
N TYR A 134 13.48 -31.83 -27.36
CA TYR A 134 14.86 -31.33 -27.35
C TYR A 134 15.66 -31.93 -28.51
N GLN A 135 16.11 -31.12 -29.46
CA GLN A 135 17.04 -31.54 -30.52
C GLN A 135 17.95 -30.39 -30.91
N LYS A 136 19.13 -30.68 -31.46
CA LYS A 136 20.10 -29.65 -31.92
C LYS A 136 20.41 -28.59 -30.85
N LEU A 137 20.55 -29.03 -29.61
CA LEU A 137 20.85 -28.20 -28.43
C LEU A 137 19.75 -27.18 -28.05
N GLY A 138 18.50 -27.36 -28.52
CA GLY A 138 17.38 -26.49 -28.18
C GLY A 138 16.04 -27.22 -28.07
N PHE A 139 15.08 -26.59 -27.39
CA PHE A 139 13.67 -27.02 -27.39
C PHE A 139 12.95 -26.44 -28.61
N HIS A 140 12.26 -27.30 -29.34
CA HIS A 140 11.44 -26.94 -30.48
C HIS A 140 10.06 -27.61 -30.39
N ILE A 141 9.09 -27.09 -31.14
CA ILE A 141 7.75 -27.66 -31.22
C ILE A 141 7.70 -28.62 -32.40
N TYR A 142 7.22 -29.83 -32.13
CA TYR A 142 7.06 -30.90 -33.10
C TYR A 142 5.61 -31.37 -33.14
N ALA A 143 5.26 -32.08 -34.21
CA ALA A 143 4.00 -32.79 -34.32
C ALA A 143 4.29 -34.22 -34.78
N MET A 144 3.61 -35.18 -34.17
CA MET A 144 3.64 -36.59 -34.56
C MET A 144 2.22 -37.10 -34.79
N ASP A 145 2.07 -38.07 -35.68
CA ASP A 145 0.82 -38.82 -35.81
C ASP A 145 0.68 -39.78 -34.61
N LEU A 146 -0.54 -40.05 -34.18
CA LEU A 146 -0.79 -41.04 -33.13
C LEU A 146 -0.42 -42.45 -33.63
N PRO A 147 0.23 -43.29 -32.80
CA PRO A 147 0.45 -44.69 -33.15
C PRO A 147 -0.88 -45.45 -33.30
N GLU A 148 -0.97 -46.32 -34.31
CA GLU A 148 -2.18 -47.15 -34.53
C GLU A 148 -2.38 -48.19 -33.42
N GLU A 149 -1.29 -48.76 -32.92
CA GLU A 149 -1.27 -49.73 -31.82
C GLU A 149 -0.23 -49.31 -30.77
N PRO A 150 -0.59 -48.43 -29.82
CA PRO A 150 0.34 -48.01 -28.78
C PRO A 150 0.63 -49.16 -27.81
N ALA A 151 1.88 -49.24 -27.34
CA ALA A 151 2.28 -50.28 -26.39
C ALA A 151 1.61 -50.04 -25.02
N THR A 152 0.83 -51.01 -24.54
CA THR A 152 0.24 -50.97 -23.20
C THR A 152 1.33 -51.13 -22.14
N ILE A 153 1.29 -50.29 -21.11
CA ILE A 153 2.20 -50.35 -19.97
C ILE A 153 1.39 -50.67 -18.71
N GLU A 154 1.91 -51.59 -17.90
CA GLU A 154 1.33 -51.85 -16.59
C GLU A 154 1.56 -50.68 -15.63
N GLN A 155 0.48 -50.22 -15.02
CA GLN A 155 0.56 -49.20 -13.99
C GLN A 155 0.77 -49.87 -12.62
N PRO A 156 1.78 -49.44 -11.83
CA PRO A 156 1.93 -49.89 -10.45
C PRO A 156 0.68 -49.62 -9.61
N ILE A 157 0.38 -50.48 -8.63
CA ILE A 157 -0.76 -50.25 -7.73
C ILE A 157 -0.51 -48.96 -6.92
N ALA A 158 -1.52 -48.09 -6.84
CA ALA A 158 -1.46 -46.89 -6.03
C ALA A 158 -1.28 -47.24 -4.54
N SER A 159 -0.24 -46.70 -3.89
CA SER A 159 -0.07 -46.90 -2.45
C SER A 159 -1.14 -46.14 -1.66
N THR A 160 -1.61 -46.75 -0.57
CA THR A 160 -2.54 -46.09 0.34
C THR A 160 -1.80 -45.07 1.20
N PHE A 161 -2.10 -43.79 0.98
CA PHE A 161 -1.45 -42.69 1.68
C PHE A 161 -1.57 -42.79 3.20
N GLY A 162 -0.42 -42.77 3.89
CA GLY A 162 -0.37 -42.31 5.28
C GLY A 162 -0.59 -40.79 5.33
N ARG A 163 -1.30 -40.28 6.35
CA ARG A 163 -1.37 -38.83 6.58
C ARG A 163 0.06 -38.29 6.75
N TRP A 164 0.47 -37.40 5.85
CA TRP A 164 1.73 -36.66 6.00
C TRP A 164 1.75 -35.97 7.36
N LYS A 165 2.86 -36.12 8.08
CA LYS A 165 3.17 -35.36 9.28
C LYS A 165 4.46 -34.57 9.02
N PRO A 166 4.48 -33.26 9.30
CA PRO A 166 5.69 -32.46 9.13
C PRO A 166 6.81 -33.05 9.98
N LYS A 167 8.02 -33.10 9.41
CA LYS A 167 9.21 -33.49 10.16
C LYS A 167 9.49 -32.39 11.18
N GLU A 168 9.46 -32.72 12.46
CA GLU A 168 9.85 -31.78 13.51
C GLU A 168 11.33 -31.41 13.32
N ILE A 169 11.62 -30.12 13.22
CA ILE A 169 12.99 -29.63 13.17
C ILE A 169 13.48 -29.61 14.63
N PRO A 170 14.46 -30.44 15.03
CA PRO A 170 15.00 -30.40 16.37
C PRO A 170 15.68 -29.04 16.56
N SER A 171 15.06 -28.19 17.36
CA SER A 171 15.52 -26.81 17.56
C SER A 171 16.64 -26.77 18.60
N ASN A 172 17.88 -26.95 18.16
CA ASN A 172 19.05 -26.72 18.98
C ASN A 172 19.41 -25.21 18.95
N TYR A 173 18.76 -24.42 19.79
CA TYR A 173 19.12 -23.00 19.94
C TYR A 173 20.39 -22.88 20.78
N ARG A 174 21.45 -22.29 20.22
CA ARG A 174 22.53 -21.70 21.01
C ARG A 174 22.23 -20.21 21.15
N LYS A 175 22.13 -19.73 22.39
CA LYS A 175 22.00 -18.29 22.67
C LYS A 175 23.34 -17.61 22.37
N ALA A 176 23.55 -17.21 21.12
CA ALA A 176 24.65 -16.34 20.74
C ALA A 176 24.21 -14.90 20.97
N SER A 177 24.95 -14.16 21.79
CA SER A 177 24.78 -12.72 21.93
C SER A 177 25.84 -12.06 21.06
N ILE A 178 25.43 -11.55 19.89
CA ILE A 178 26.27 -10.66 19.10
C ILE A 178 25.98 -9.25 19.60
N THR A 179 27.00 -8.52 20.05
CA THR A 179 26.86 -7.10 20.38
C THR A 179 26.64 -6.34 19.08
N TYR A 180 25.52 -5.62 18.98
CA TYR A 180 25.25 -4.77 17.83
C TYR A 180 26.28 -3.63 17.78
N ASP A 181 27.01 -3.55 16.66
CA ASP A 181 27.92 -2.45 16.39
C ASP A 181 27.14 -1.32 15.74
N SER A 182 27.07 -0.17 16.40
CA SER A 182 26.25 0.96 15.97
C SER A 182 27.08 1.89 15.09
N ASP A 183 27.23 1.51 13.82
CA ASP A 183 27.76 2.40 12.79
C ASP A 183 26.68 3.39 12.34
N TYR A 184 27.01 4.69 12.34
CA TYR A 184 26.10 5.76 11.96
C TYR A 184 26.42 6.30 10.56
N SER A 185 25.36 6.61 9.81
CA SER A 185 25.47 7.23 8.49
C SER A 185 24.43 8.33 8.28
N PHE A 186 24.70 9.26 7.37
CA PHE A 186 23.73 10.27 6.97
C PHE A 186 22.70 9.64 6.02
N ASP A 187 21.45 9.56 6.47
CA ASP A 187 20.33 9.15 5.62
C ASP A 187 19.91 10.31 4.70
N ILE A 188 19.87 11.50 5.29
CA ILE A 188 19.48 12.74 4.63
C ILE A 188 20.45 13.82 5.09
N ALA A 189 21.05 14.54 4.13
CA ALA A 189 21.78 15.77 4.37
C ALA A 189 21.41 16.75 3.27
N GLN A 190 20.49 17.66 3.57
CA GLN A 190 19.94 18.59 2.61
C GLN A 190 20.15 20.02 3.09
N SER A 191 20.52 20.89 2.15
CA SER A 191 20.38 22.32 2.34
C SER A 191 19.40 22.87 1.32
N SER A 192 18.53 23.77 1.76
CA SER A 192 17.68 24.57 0.89
C SER A 192 17.96 26.03 1.14
N ILE A 193 18.05 26.80 0.05
CA ILE A 193 18.10 28.25 0.08
C ILE A 193 17.05 28.70 -0.92
N GLY A 194 16.07 29.45 -0.43
CA GLY A 194 15.01 30.07 -1.19
C GLY A 194 14.93 31.55 -0.85
N TYR A 195 14.28 32.31 -1.72
CA TYR A 195 13.97 33.71 -1.48
C TYR A 195 12.50 33.92 -1.79
N ASP A 196 11.74 34.33 -0.78
CA ASP A 196 10.35 34.73 -0.91
C ASP A 196 10.26 36.27 -0.92
N PRO A 197 9.52 36.89 -1.85
CA PRO A 197 9.39 38.35 -1.88
C PRO A 197 8.73 38.97 -0.64
N VAL A 198 7.96 38.19 0.11
CA VAL A 198 7.25 38.60 1.33
C VAL A 198 8.01 38.14 2.58
N TYR A 199 8.47 36.89 2.62
CA TYR A 199 9.14 36.30 3.80
C TYR A 199 10.68 36.36 3.76
N GLY A 200 11.27 36.90 2.70
CA GLY A 200 12.72 37.08 2.56
C GLY A 200 13.50 35.79 2.26
N SER A 201 14.80 35.81 2.57
CA SER A 201 15.68 34.65 2.36
C SER A 201 15.36 33.56 3.37
N ILE A 202 14.94 32.39 2.90
CA ILE A 202 14.71 31.21 3.72
C ILE A 202 15.84 30.23 3.41
N GLY A 203 16.75 30.04 4.35
CA GLY A 203 17.92 29.19 4.16
C GLY A 203 18.12 28.25 5.35
N GLY A 204 18.48 27.00 5.07
CA GLY A 204 18.81 26.07 6.14
C GLY A 204 19.46 24.79 5.72
N PHE A 205 19.86 24.05 6.73
CA PHE A 205 20.44 22.73 6.69
C PHE A 205 19.56 21.81 7.54
N GLN A 206 19.17 20.68 6.97
CA GLN A 206 18.48 19.61 7.66
C GLN A 206 19.27 18.32 7.46
N ALA A 207 19.50 17.58 8.54
CA ALA A 207 20.12 16.28 8.47
C ALA A 207 19.35 15.24 9.29
N ALA A 208 19.35 14.01 8.79
CA ALA A 208 18.95 12.81 9.51
C ALA A 208 20.13 11.83 9.49
N ILE A 209 20.54 11.38 10.66
CA ILE A 209 21.64 10.44 10.85
C ILE A 209 21.07 9.23 11.58
N SER A 210 21.23 8.02 11.05
CA SER A 210 20.80 6.80 11.76
C SER A 210 21.88 5.75 11.81
N ASP A 211 21.68 4.79 12.72
CA ASP A 211 22.42 3.53 12.69
C ASP A 211 21.98 2.64 11.51
N VAL A 212 22.70 1.55 11.26
CA VAL A 212 22.46 0.63 10.14
C VAL A 212 21.04 0.06 10.10
N LEU A 213 20.39 -0.09 11.26
CA LEU A 213 19.03 -0.63 11.36
C LEU A 213 17.93 0.46 11.42
N GLY A 214 18.31 1.74 11.51
CA GLY A 214 17.39 2.86 11.72
C GLY A 214 16.73 2.84 13.11
N ASN A 215 17.30 2.10 14.06
CA ASN A 215 16.82 2.00 15.44
C ASN A 215 17.11 3.29 16.20
N ARG A 216 18.33 3.82 16.02
CA ARG A 216 18.77 5.09 16.62
C ARG A 216 18.91 6.13 15.54
N ALA A 217 18.16 7.22 15.65
CA ALA A 217 18.17 8.31 14.69
C ALA A 217 18.33 9.67 15.36
N VAL A 218 19.13 10.55 14.77
CA VAL A 218 19.33 11.95 15.14
C VAL A 218 18.86 12.84 14.01
N TYR A 219 17.97 13.78 14.30
CA TYR A 219 17.50 14.80 13.40
C TYR A 219 18.08 16.15 13.81
N LEU A 220 18.67 16.86 12.84
CA LEU A 220 19.25 18.17 13.01
C LEU A 220 18.53 19.15 12.08
N LEU A 221 18.23 20.32 12.62
CA LEU A 221 17.75 21.49 11.89
C LEU A 221 18.64 22.67 12.25
N LEU A 222 19.13 23.38 11.24
CA LEU A 222 19.82 24.65 11.38
C LEU A 222 19.33 25.58 10.28
N THR A 223 18.54 26.60 10.62
CA THR A 223 18.09 27.60 9.64
C THR A 223 18.43 29.01 10.14
N ASN A 224 18.45 29.96 9.21
CA ASN A 224 18.57 31.37 9.55
C ASN A 224 17.52 32.17 8.75
N THR A 225 16.73 32.96 9.45
CA THR A 225 15.63 33.76 8.89
C THR A 225 15.90 35.27 8.99
N ALA A 226 17.16 35.67 9.14
CA ALA A 226 17.52 37.08 9.26
C ALA A 226 17.30 37.84 7.95
N THR A 227 16.61 38.96 8.03
CA THR A 227 16.44 39.92 6.92
C THR A 227 17.40 41.09 7.02
N THR A 228 17.88 41.41 8.24
CA THR A 228 18.84 42.48 8.50
C THR A 228 20.12 41.94 9.15
N LYS A 229 21.20 42.74 9.11
CA LYS A 229 22.47 42.41 9.77
C LYS A 229 22.32 42.38 11.29
N ASP A 230 21.48 43.24 11.84
CA ASP A 230 21.32 43.40 13.29
C ASP A 230 20.60 42.20 13.90
N ASP A 231 19.73 41.53 13.13
CA ASP A 231 18.97 40.35 13.56
C ASP A 231 19.71 39.02 13.35
N PHE A 232 20.85 39.03 12.67
CA PHE A 232 21.52 37.82 12.20
C PHE A 232 21.72 36.74 13.27
N LEU A 233 22.21 37.15 14.45
CA LEU A 233 22.49 36.22 15.56
C LEU A 233 21.22 35.72 16.25
N GLN A 234 20.16 36.53 16.31
CA GLN A 234 18.91 36.16 16.99
C GLN A 234 17.97 35.31 16.12
N SER A 235 18.11 35.39 14.79
CA SER A 235 17.36 34.59 13.83
C SER A 235 17.98 33.25 13.47
N PHE A 236 18.93 32.76 14.28
CA PHE A 236 19.37 31.37 14.19
C PHE A 236 18.35 30.44 14.84
N ASN A 237 17.92 29.47 14.05
CA ASN A 237 17.00 28.43 14.46
C ASN A 237 17.76 27.11 14.52
N PHE A 238 17.66 26.42 15.65
CA PHE A 238 18.25 25.11 15.82
C PHE A 238 17.20 24.11 16.28
N GLY A 239 17.34 22.88 15.82
CA GLY A 239 16.55 21.75 16.28
C GLY A 239 17.45 20.52 16.38
N PHE A 240 17.35 19.82 17.50
CA PHE A 240 17.97 18.53 17.73
C PHE A 240 16.90 17.58 18.21
N THR A 241 16.79 16.40 17.62
CA THR A 241 15.89 15.34 18.11
C THR A 241 16.56 13.99 17.97
N TYR A 242 16.69 13.27 19.08
CA TYR A 242 17.11 11.88 19.12
C TYR A 242 15.88 10.98 19.24
N VAL A 243 15.84 9.89 18.46
CA VAL A 243 14.76 8.89 18.48
C VAL A 243 15.38 7.50 18.58
N GLN A 244 14.84 6.68 19.48
CA GLN A 244 15.21 5.30 19.73
C GLN A 244 14.01 4.37 19.51
N LYS A 245 14.20 3.33 18.70
CA LYS A 245 13.16 2.38 18.25
C LYS A 245 13.56 0.91 18.44
N GLU A 246 14.64 0.66 19.18
CA GLU A 246 15.17 -0.68 19.43
C GLU A 246 14.16 -1.58 20.18
N ASP A 247 13.48 -1.00 21.16
CA ASP A 247 12.43 -1.68 21.92
C ASP A 247 11.04 -1.40 21.34
N ARG A 248 10.05 -2.19 21.76
CA ARG A 248 8.66 -1.99 21.33
C ARG A 248 8.15 -0.58 21.64
N LEU A 249 8.55 0.01 22.77
CA LEU A 249 8.25 1.41 23.06
C LEU A 249 9.29 2.28 22.35
N ASN A 250 8.86 2.93 21.27
CA ASN A 250 9.68 3.94 20.62
C ASN A 250 9.62 5.22 21.46
N TRP A 251 10.77 5.86 21.65
CA TRP A 251 10.83 7.13 22.37
C TRP A 251 11.82 8.08 21.72
N GLY A 252 11.65 9.37 21.96
CA GLY A 252 12.55 10.39 21.48
C GLY A 252 12.56 11.61 22.38
N VAL A 253 13.67 12.33 22.34
CA VAL A 253 13.88 13.56 23.10
C VAL A 253 14.61 14.57 22.22
N GLY A 254 14.27 15.83 22.37
CA GLY A 254 14.87 16.88 21.57
C GLY A 254 14.83 18.24 22.25
N ALA A 255 15.58 19.17 21.67
CA ALA A 255 15.61 20.57 22.06
C ALA A 255 15.59 21.44 20.80
N TYR A 256 14.97 22.61 20.89
CA TYR A 256 14.86 23.53 19.77
C TYR A 256 14.84 24.99 20.23
N HIS A 257 15.24 25.86 19.32
CA HIS A 257 15.01 27.29 19.34
C HIS A 257 14.54 27.71 17.95
N LEU A 258 13.38 28.36 17.90
CA LEU A 258 12.76 28.86 16.69
C LEU A 258 12.39 30.33 16.91
N TYR A 259 12.79 31.19 15.99
CA TYR A 259 12.47 32.60 15.92
C TYR A 259 12.15 32.94 14.48
N ASP A 260 10.93 33.39 14.25
CA ASP A 260 10.48 33.79 12.92
C ASP A 260 9.36 34.84 12.98
N GLU A 261 9.11 35.46 11.85
CA GLU A 261 7.91 36.26 11.61
C GLU A 261 6.83 35.39 10.97
N TYR A 262 5.66 35.36 11.59
CA TYR A 262 4.52 34.58 11.12
C TYR A 262 3.35 35.50 10.76
N PHE A 263 2.48 34.99 9.89
CA PHE A 263 1.23 35.63 9.53
C PHE A 263 0.06 34.67 9.71
N ASN A 264 -1.04 35.13 10.31
CA ASN A 264 -2.32 34.46 10.23
C ASN A 264 -3.48 35.47 10.15
N ASP A 265 -4.64 35.05 9.65
CA ASP A 265 -5.76 35.95 9.37
C ASP A 265 -6.42 36.55 10.64
N TYR A 266 -6.12 36.01 11.82
CA TYR A 266 -6.66 36.48 13.10
C TYR A 266 -5.73 37.47 13.82
N ASP A 267 -4.43 37.16 13.89
CA ASP A 267 -3.41 37.92 14.61
C ASP A 267 -2.66 38.92 13.71
N GLY A 268 -2.75 38.77 12.38
CA GLY A 268 -1.92 39.49 11.42
C GLY A 268 -0.46 39.02 11.48
N TYR A 269 0.47 39.93 11.21
CA TYR A 269 1.91 39.68 11.36
C TYR A 269 2.34 39.73 12.82
N TYR A 270 3.11 38.74 13.25
CA TYR A 270 3.68 38.68 14.60
C TYR A 270 5.02 37.96 14.61
N PHE A 271 5.92 38.39 15.49
CA PHE A 271 7.14 37.66 15.79
C PHE A 271 6.87 36.65 16.89
N GLU A 272 7.42 35.45 16.75
CA GLU A 272 7.34 34.43 17.78
C GLU A 272 8.70 33.79 18.00
N ARG A 273 9.15 33.78 19.25
CA ARG A 273 10.32 33.07 19.73
C ARG A 273 9.88 31.91 20.61
N GLU A 274 10.22 30.70 20.20
CA GLU A 274 9.99 29.48 20.98
C GLU A 274 11.32 28.79 21.27
N ALA A 275 11.58 28.50 22.54
CA ALA A 275 12.76 27.75 22.97
C ALA A 275 12.34 26.69 23.97
N GLY A 276 12.67 25.43 23.72
CA GLY A 276 12.12 24.35 24.52
C GLY A 276 12.68 22.97 24.26
N GLY A 277 12.14 22.02 25.01
CA GLY A 277 12.37 20.59 24.84
C GLY A 277 11.11 19.89 24.32
N LEU A 278 11.32 18.78 23.62
CA LEU A 278 10.27 17.87 23.21
C LEU A 278 10.57 16.45 23.69
N SER A 279 9.53 15.72 24.03
CA SER A 279 9.59 14.26 24.22
C SER A 279 8.49 13.58 23.42
N LEU A 280 8.86 12.46 22.82
CA LEU A 280 8.03 11.68 21.91
C LEU A 280 7.98 10.26 22.46
N PHE A 281 6.80 9.68 22.54
CA PHE A 281 6.60 8.29 22.89
C PHE A 281 5.61 7.69 21.89
N SER A 282 5.91 6.53 21.34
CA SER A 282 5.02 5.82 20.43
C SER A 282 5.01 4.34 20.79
N TYR A 283 3.82 3.84 21.13
CA TYR A 283 3.61 2.44 21.49
C TYR A 283 2.78 1.74 20.40
N PRO A 284 3.41 0.92 19.54
CA PRO A 284 2.72 0.10 18.56
C PRO A 284 2.07 -1.11 19.24
N ILE A 285 0.73 -1.09 19.30
CA ILE A 285 -0.10 -2.18 19.83
C ILE A 285 -0.13 -3.34 18.82
N SER A 286 -0.11 -3.03 17.52
CA SER A 286 0.03 -3.99 16.43
C SER A 286 0.66 -3.33 15.20
N LYS A 287 0.75 -4.05 14.08
CA LYS A 287 1.19 -3.50 12.78
C LYS A 287 0.36 -2.29 12.32
N PHE A 288 -0.92 -2.24 12.70
CA PHE A 288 -1.85 -1.22 12.20
C PHE A 288 -2.28 -0.20 13.25
N HIS A 289 -2.02 -0.46 14.54
CA HIS A 289 -2.52 0.33 15.66
C HIS A 289 -1.36 0.86 16.51
N ARG A 290 -1.33 2.16 16.80
CA ARG A 290 -0.38 2.76 17.75
C ARG A 290 -1.01 3.87 18.58
N VAL A 291 -0.41 4.11 19.74
CA VAL A 291 -0.70 5.26 20.60
C VAL A 291 0.55 6.11 20.67
N ASP A 292 0.41 7.38 20.32
CA ASP A 292 1.49 8.36 20.30
C ASP A 292 1.24 9.40 21.41
N PHE A 293 2.26 9.71 22.20
CA PHE A 293 2.23 10.75 23.22
C PHE A 293 3.38 11.72 22.97
N THR A 294 3.09 13.01 22.90
CA THR A 294 4.07 14.07 22.65
C THR A 294 3.94 15.14 23.71
N THR A 295 5.06 15.52 24.33
CA THR A 295 5.15 16.66 25.23
C THR A 295 6.06 17.72 24.62
N LEU A 296 5.61 18.96 24.58
CA LEU A 296 6.38 20.14 24.20
C LEU A 296 6.43 21.09 25.40
N ALA A 297 7.59 21.21 26.04
CA ALA A 297 7.81 22.16 27.12
C ALA A 297 8.65 23.33 26.58
N ARG A 298 8.03 24.50 26.43
CA ARG A 298 8.63 25.64 25.72
C ARG A 298 8.41 26.96 26.43
N TYR A 299 9.45 27.77 26.48
CA TYR A 299 9.30 29.22 26.60
C TYR A 299 8.80 29.76 25.27
N SER A 300 7.77 30.59 25.30
CA SER A 300 7.16 31.15 24.10
C SER A 300 6.88 32.63 24.30
N LYS A 301 7.54 33.46 23.48
CA LYS A 301 7.38 34.92 23.43
C LYS A 301 6.82 35.32 22.08
N ARG A 302 5.62 35.89 22.06
CA ARG A 302 4.92 36.34 20.85
C ARG A 302 4.63 37.84 20.95
N GLU A 303 5.02 38.58 19.92
CA GLU A 303 4.88 40.03 19.81
C GLU A 303 4.17 40.38 18.50
N LYS A 304 2.99 41.00 18.58
CA LYS A 304 2.20 41.38 17.39
C LYS A 304 2.68 42.72 16.82
N HIS A 305 2.70 42.86 15.50
CA HIS A 305 3.12 44.11 14.85
C HIS A 305 2.22 45.31 15.18
N PHE A 306 0.91 45.09 15.32
CA PHE A 306 -0.09 46.15 15.50
C PHE A 306 -0.95 45.98 16.76
N GLY A 307 -0.60 45.04 17.66
CA GLY A 307 -1.37 44.70 18.86
C GLY A 307 -0.68 45.11 20.16
N ILE A 308 -1.46 45.36 21.21
CA ILE A 308 -0.96 45.69 22.57
C ILE A 308 -0.63 44.40 23.36
N ASP A 309 -1.14 43.25 22.91
CA ASP A 309 -1.00 41.96 23.59
C ASP A 309 0.24 41.21 23.11
N ALA A 310 1.29 41.25 23.92
CA ALA A 310 2.43 40.34 23.83
C ALA A 310 2.24 39.16 24.79
N ARG A 311 2.52 37.93 24.33
CA ARG A 311 2.54 36.74 25.20
C ARG A 311 3.98 36.45 25.56
N GLU A 312 4.28 36.27 26.83
CA GLU A 312 5.56 35.73 27.28
C GLU A 312 5.30 34.72 28.40
N LYS A 313 5.33 33.43 28.06
CA LYS A 313 4.97 32.35 28.99
C LYS A 313 5.78 31.08 28.77
N PHE A 314 5.95 30.29 29.83
CA PHE A 314 6.38 28.91 29.73
C PHE A 314 5.16 28.00 29.60
N LEU A 315 5.04 27.33 28.45
CA LEU A 315 3.91 26.50 28.08
C LEU A 315 4.34 25.03 28.01
N MET A 316 3.50 24.14 28.53
CA MET A 316 3.64 22.70 28.39
C MET A 316 2.43 22.15 27.63
N SER A 317 2.66 21.72 26.40
CA SER A 317 1.64 21.09 25.55
C SER A 317 1.82 19.58 25.56
N ASN A 318 0.77 18.85 25.93
CA ASN A 318 0.73 17.40 25.88
C ASN A 318 -0.33 16.96 24.86
N TYR A 319 0.07 16.10 23.94
CA TYR A 319 -0.79 15.54 22.91
C TYR A 319 -0.81 14.03 23.03
N LEU A 320 -2.00 13.45 23.07
CA LEU A 320 -2.22 12.01 23.01
C LEU A 320 -2.98 11.70 21.72
N SER A 321 -2.41 10.84 20.88
CA SER A 321 -3.00 10.44 19.60
C SER A 321 -3.16 8.94 19.52
N TRP A 322 -4.33 8.51 19.06
CA TRP A 322 -4.60 7.12 18.67
C TRP A 322 -4.65 7.03 17.15
N VAL A 323 -3.77 6.21 16.59
CA VAL A 323 -3.59 6.08 15.15
C VAL A 323 -3.87 4.63 14.74
N TYR A 324 -4.73 4.48 13.73
CA TYR A 324 -4.99 3.22 13.05
C TYR A 324 -4.84 3.40 11.54
N ASP A 325 -4.10 2.53 10.87
CA ASP A 325 -3.98 2.55 9.41
C ASP A 325 -3.82 1.12 8.87
N ASN A 326 -4.79 0.65 8.10
CA ASN A 326 -4.67 -0.58 7.30
C ASN A 326 -5.02 -0.33 5.82
N SER A 327 -4.80 0.91 5.35
CA SER A 327 -5.15 1.30 3.98
C SER A 327 -4.33 0.56 2.93
N LEU A 328 -5.02 0.02 1.93
CA LEU A 328 -4.45 -0.55 0.73
C LEU A 328 -4.44 0.51 -0.36
N TRP A 329 -3.30 0.66 -1.05
CA TRP A 329 -3.07 1.70 -2.04
C TRP A 329 -3.21 1.18 -3.48
N ASP A 330 -3.88 1.95 -4.33
CA ASP A 330 -3.83 1.88 -5.79
C ASP A 330 -3.02 3.08 -6.34
N ILE A 331 -2.75 3.08 -7.64
CA ILE A 331 -1.99 4.13 -8.33
C ILE A 331 -2.56 5.54 -8.13
N SER A 332 -3.88 5.67 -7.93
CA SER A 332 -4.56 6.95 -7.71
C SER A 332 -4.82 7.27 -6.23
N GLY A 333 -4.25 6.50 -5.30
CA GLY A 333 -4.45 6.65 -3.85
C GLY A 333 -5.11 5.44 -3.19
N PRO A 334 -5.53 5.54 -1.92
CA PRO A 334 -6.15 4.43 -1.18
C PRO A 334 -7.41 3.89 -1.87
N ILE A 335 -7.51 2.56 -1.97
CA ILE A 335 -8.62 1.84 -2.62
C ILE A 335 -9.45 1.01 -1.63
N GLU A 336 -8.84 0.58 -0.52
CA GLU A 336 -9.47 -0.29 0.48
C GLU A 336 -8.91 0.00 1.87
N GLY A 337 -9.68 -0.30 2.93
CA GLY A 337 -9.22 -0.20 4.31
C GLY A 337 -9.59 1.10 4.99
N LYS A 338 -9.02 1.34 6.17
CA LYS A 338 -9.44 2.36 7.14
C LYS A 338 -8.22 3.13 7.64
N ARG A 339 -8.41 4.42 7.91
CA ARG A 339 -7.40 5.28 8.54
C ARG A 339 -8.07 6.15 9.59
N TYR A 340 -7.62 6.06 10.84
CA TYR A 340 -8.09 6.87 11.95
C TYR A 340 -6.92 7.60 12.59
N ASN A 341 -7.09 8.89 12.84
CA ASN A 341 -6.20 9.67 13.66
C ASN A 341 -7.05 10.51 14.62
N ILE A 342 -7.07 10.13 15.89
CA ILE A 342 -7.81 10.83 16.94
C ILE A 342 -6.80 11.39 17.93
N SER A 343 -6.80 12.70 18.11
CA SER A 343 -5.85 13.40 18.98
C SER A 343 -6.57 14.29 19.97
N VAL A 344 -6.08 14.30 21.20
CA VAL A 344 -6.45 15.26 22.23
C VAL A 344 -5.20 15.98 22.71
N GLY A 345 -5.32 17.29 22.92
CA GLY A 345 -4.23 18.17 23.30
C GLY A 345 -4.61 19.04 24.50
N LEU A 346 -3.70 19.18 25.45
CA LEU A 346 -3.81 20.12 26.56
C LEU A 346 -2.52 20.93 26.63
N THR A 347 -2.65 22.25 26.49
CA THR A 347 -1.58 23.20 26.78
C THR A 347 -1.86 23.88 28.10
N SER A 348 -0.91 23.80 29.02
CA SER A 348 -0.95 24.45 30.31
C SER A 348 0.18 25.45 30.41
N SER A 349 -0.09 26.61 31.01
CA SER A 349 0.96 27.55 31.39
C SER A 349 1.54 27.09 32.72
N ILE A 350 2.86 26.88 32.77
CA ILE A 350 3.54 26.42 33.99
C ILE A 350 3.70 27.56 34.99
N SER A 351 3.80 28.80 34.50
CA SER A 351 3.99 29.99 35.34
C SER A 351 2.81 30.26 36.28
N ASP A 352 1.59 29.98 35.83
CA ASP A 352 0.35 30.24 36.58
C ASP A 352 -0.54 28.98 36.75
N MET A 353 -0.06 27.82 36.30
CA MET A 353 -0.78 26.53 36.31
C MET A 353 -2.16 26.57 35.64
N SER A 354 -2.41 27.54 34.76
CA SER A 354 -3.69 27.68 34.05
C SER A 354 -3.77 26.79 32.81
N SER A 355 -4.97 26.33 32.47
CA SER A 355 -5.25 25.65 31.20
C SER A 355 -5.30 26.71 30.09
N TRP A 356 -4.28 26.71 29.22
CA TRP A 356 -4.09 27.72 28.18
C TRP A 356 -4.85 27.41 26.90
N ASN A 357 -4.78 26.15 26.44
CA ASN A 357 -5.51 25.67 25.26
C ASN A 357 -5.88 24.20 25.44
N ARG A 358 -7.03 23.81 24.90
CA ARG A 358 -7.55 22.44 24.83
C ARG A 358 -7.94 22.17 23.39
N LEU A 359 -7.48 21.05 22.85
CA LEU A 359 -7.68 20.68 21.47
C LEU A 359 -8.22 19.26 21.38
N ALA A 360 -9.14 19.02 20.48
CA ALA A 360 -9.52 17.68 20.05
C ALA A 360 -9.66 17.64 18.53
N SER A 361 -9.13 16.59 17.92
CA SER A 361 -9.25 16.37 16.48
C SER A 361 -9.48 14.90 16.16
N ALA A 362 -10.26 14.63 15.12
CA ALA A 362 -10.46 13.29 14.59
C ALA A 362 -10.49 13.35 13.06
N ASP A 363 -9.59 12.60 12.40
CA ASP A 363 -9.66 12.32 10.96
C ASP A 363 -9.94 10.83 10.79
N ILE A 364 -11.13 10.51 10.28
CA ILE A 364 -11.65 9.16 10.13
C ILE A 364 -11.92 8.92 8.65
N ARG A 365 -11.22 7.95 8.06
CA ARG A 365 -11.35 7.61 6.63
C ARG A 365 -11.65 6.14 6.45
N HIS A 366 -12.53 5.84 5.52
CA HIS A 366 -12.87 4.48 5.12
C HIS A 366 -12.98 4.38 3.61
N TYR A 367 -12.25 3.42 3.04
CA TYR A 367 -12.20 3.15 1.60
C TYR A 367 -12.87 1.80 1.35
N PHE A 368 -14.00 1.83 0.67
CA PHE A 368 -14.71 0.64 0.23
C PHE A 368 -14.30 0.30 -1.19
N ARG A 369 -13.64 -0.83 -1.38
CA ARG A 369 -13.32 -1.31 -2.73
C ARG A 369 -14.58 -1.87 -3.37
N ILE A 370 -15.02 -1.25 -4.47
CA ILE A 370 -16.21 -1.68 -5.23
C ILE A 370 -15.82 -2.40 -6.54
N GLY A 371 -14.56 -2.29 -6.96
CA GLY A 371 -14.05 -2.96 -8.16
C GLY A 371 -12.52 -3.06 -8.15
N LYS A 372 -11.94 -3.56 -9.24
CA LYS A 372 -10.48 -3.74 -9.34
C LYS A 372 -9.72 -2.41 -9.16
N TYR A 373 -10.23 -1.34 -9.77
CA TYR A 373 -9.67 0.03 -9.78
C TYR A 373 -10.73 1.08 -9.39
N SER A 374 -11.74 0.67 -8.62
CA SER A 374 -12.85 1.52 -8.21
C SER A 374 -13.03 1.46 -6.71
N ALA A 375 -13.23 2.60 -6.07
CA ALA A 375 -13.41 2.72 -4.64
C ALA A 375 -14.43 3.80 -4.29
N PHE A 376 -15.19 3.59 -3.23
CA PHE A 376 -15.98 4.62 -2.57
C PHE A 376 -15.24 5.04 -1.29
N ALA A 377 -14.68 6.24 -1.31
CA ALA A 377 -13.89 6.83 -0.24
C ALA A 377 -14.75 7.76 0.61
N ASN A 378 -14.65 7.61 1.92
CA ASN A 378 -15.36 8.42 2.90
C ASN A 378 -14.35 9.04 3.84
N ARG A 379 -14.54 10.31 4.20
CA ARG A 379 -13.76 11.02 5.21
C ARG A 379 -14.71 11.80 6.11
N LEU A 380 -14.48 11.69 7.42
CA LEU A 380 -15.05 12.56 8.44
C LEU A 380 -13.88 13.22 9.17
N PHE A 381 -13.91 14.55 9.23
CA PHE A 381 -12.90 15.35 9.91
C PHE A 381 -13.59 16.26 10.92
N TYR A 382 -13.09 16.23 12.14
CA TYR A 382 -13.55 17.06 13.25
C TYR A 382 -12.35 17.71 13.90
N PHE A 383 -12.47 19.00 14.23
CA PHE A 383 -11.48 19.76 14.96
C PHE A 383 -12.18 20.76 15.87
N THR A 384 -11.70 20.87 17.11
CA THR A 384 -12.12 21.93 18.03
C THR A 384 -10.94 22.35 18.89
N SER A 385 -10.82 23.66 19.12
CA SER A 385 -9.85 24.24 20.05
C SER A 385 -10.51 25.31 20.90
N ASN A 386 -10.27 25.28 22.22
CA ASN A 386 -10.81 26.25 23.18
C ASN A 386 -9.78 26.57 24.26
N GLY A 387 -9.85 27.78 24.83
CA GLY A 387 -8.94 28.25 25.88
C GLY A 387 -8.68 29.75 25.76
N THR A 388 -7.66 30.23 26.46
CA THR A 388 -7.21 31.62 26.39
C THR A 388 -6.71 31.98 24.99
N GLU A 389 -6.02 31.03 24.34
CA GLU A 389 -5.51 31.18 22.98
C GLU A 389 -5.82 29.91 22.18
N PRO A 390 -7.04 29.79 21.64
CA PRO A 390 -7.44 28.62 20.86
C PRO A 390 -6.67 28.57 19.53
N GLN A 391 -6.34 27.35 19.10
CA GLN A 391 -5.75 27.14 17.79
C GLN A 391 -6.84 27.19 16.71
N ARG A 392 -6.55 27.91 15.62
CA ARG A 392 -7.38 27.95 14.41
C ARG A 392 -6.68 27.22 13.28
N ILE A 393 -7.45 26.55 12.43
CA ILE A 393 -6.93 25.86 11.25
C ILE A 393 -7.70 26.29 10.01
N TYR A 394 -7.03 26.23 8.86
CA TYR A 394 -7.63 26.54 7.58
C TYR A 394 -8.42 25.37 7.01
N LEU A 395 -9.54 25.67 6.36
CA LEU A 395 -10.33 24.77 5.54
C LEU A 395 -10.73 25.50 4.26
N GLY A 396 -10.55 24.86 3.11
CA GLY A 396 -10.87 25.41 1.79
C GLY A 396 -9.88 24.93 0.74
N GLY A 397 -10.29 24.92 -0.53
CA GLY A 397 -9.48 24.50 -1.66
C GLY A 397 -9.41 22.99 -1.90
N SER A 398 -8.62 22.61 -2.92
CA SER A 398 -8.56 21.26 -3.50
C SER A 398 -8.19 20.11 -2.56
N TRP A 399 -7.55 20.41 -1.42
CA TRP A 399 -7.10 19.41 -0.44
C TRP A 399 -8.11 19.10 0.65
N SER A 400 -9.03 20.03 0.92
CA SER A 400 -9.98 19.91 2.01
C SER A 400 -11.42 20.08 1.55
N PHE A 401 -11.87 21.31 1.26
CA PHE A 401 -13.27 21.60 0.97
C PHE A 401 -13.38 22.18 -0.45
N ARG A 402 -13.58 21.29 -1.43
CA ARG A 402 -13.52 21.62 -2.86
C ARG A 402 -14.59 22.62 -3.28
N GLY A 403 -14.27 23.49 -4.24
CA GLY A 403 -15.15 24.55 -4.74
C GLY A 403 -15.30 25.78 -3.83
N PHE A 404 -14.68 25.77 -2.64
CA PHE A 404 -14.43 26.96 -1.84
C PHE A 404 -12.96 27.36 -2.01
N ASP A 405 -12.69 28.67 -1.96
CA ASP A 405 -11.34 29.19 -2.19
C ASP A 405 -10.33 28.60 -1.19
N ASN A 406 -9.07 28.56 -1.61
CA ASN A 406 -8.00 28.07 -0.76
C ASN A 406 -7.90 28.94 0.50
N LYS A 407 -7.95 28.30 1.68
CA LYS A 407 -7.97 28.97 3.00
C LYS A 407 -9.21 29.84 3.28
N GLU A 408 -10.33 29.61 2.61
CA GLU A 408 -11.58 30.36 2.80
C GLU A 408 -12.04 30.45 4.27
N PHE A 409 -11.93 29.33 5.01
CA PHE A 409 -12.38 29.27 6.40
C PHE A 409 -11.17 29.17 7.35
N TYR A 410 -11.09 30.08 8.33
CA TYR A 410 -10.06 30.08 9.37
C TYR A 410 -10.70 30.16 10.76
N ASN A 411 -10.96 28.99 11.37
CA ASN A 411 -11.79 28.89 12.57
C ASN A 411 -11.24 27.88 13.59
N ARG A 412 -11.69 27.99 14.83
CA ARG A 412 -11.30 27.08 15.92
C ARG A 412 -12.17 25.82 16.03
N ASN A 413 -13.32 25.77 15.37
CA ASN A 413 -14.16 24.57 15.27
C ASN A 413 -14.45 24.25 13.81
N ILE A 414 -14.29 22.98 13.44
CA ILE A 414 -14.56 22.46 12.09
C ILE A 414 -15.23 21.10 12.20
N LEU A 415 -16.28 20.92 11.41
CA LEU A 415 -16.87 19.62 11.12
C LEU A 415 -16.98 19.49 9.60
N PHE A 416 -16.36 18.46 9.05
CA PHE A 416 -16.27 18.25 7.61
C PHE A 416 -16.44 16.78 7.26
N ALA A 417 -17.21 16.49 6.22
CA ALA A 417 -17.41 15.17 5.67
C ALA A 417 -17.23 15.20 4.15
N SER A 418 -16.59 14.17 3.60
CA SER A 418 -16.36 14.03 2.17
C SER A 418 -16.65 12.62 1.72
N ASN A 419 -17.40 12.50 0.62
CA ASN A 419 -17.71 11.24 -0.04
C ASN A 419 -17.21 11.33 -1.48
N GLU A 420 -16.41 10.35 -1.90
CA GLU A 420 -15.80 10.34 -3.23
C GLU A 420 -15.88 8.95 -3.86
N LEU A 421 -16.56 8.85 -4.99
CA LEU A 421 -16.59 7.67 -5.84
C LEU A 421 -15.49 7.78 -6.91
N ARG A 422 -14.52 6.86 -6.86
CA ARG A 422 -13.43 6.70 -7.82
C ARG A 422 -13.71 5.54 -8.77
N PHE A 423 -13.47 5.74 -10.05
CA PHE A 423 -13.65 4.72 -11.08
C PHE A 423 -12.60 4.84 -12.19
N PRO A 424 -12.28 3.75 -12.92
CA PRO A 424 -11.38 3.82 -14.06
C PRO A 424 -11.99 4.68 -15.17
N LEU A 425 -11.25 5.68 -15.64
CA LEU A 425 -11.66 6.51 -16.78
C LEU A 425 -10.82 6.15 -18.02
N ILE A 426 -9.50 6.23 -17.92
CA ILE A 426 -8.57 5.85 -19.00
C ILE A 426 -7.39 5.10 -18.38
N ASP A 427 -7.19 3.84 -18.76
CA ASP A 427 -6.09 3.04 -18.21
C ASP A 427 -4.72 3.42 -18.80
N ASN A 428 -4.67 3.74 -20.09
CA ASN A 428 -3.44 4.20 -20.76
C ASN A 428 -3.78 5.27 -21.79
N LEU A 429 -3.15 6.43 -21.67
CA LEU A 429 -3.16 7.50 -22.67
C LEU A 429 -1.72 7.77 -23.09
N ILE A 430 -1.41 7.55 -24.36
CA ILE A 430 -0.06 7.84 -24.91
C ILE A 430 -0.21 8.97 -25.91
N ILE A 431 0.46 10.09 -25.65
CA ILE A 431 0.52 11.24 -26.53
C ILE A 431 1.87 11.22 -27.26
N GLY A 432 1.85 10.93 -28.56
CA GLY A 432 3.06 10.92 -29.38
C GLY A 432 3.57 12.33 -29.65
N PHE A 433 4.86 12.57 -29.40
CA PHE A 433 5.55 13.80 -29.79
C PHE A 433 6.62 13.48 -30.84
N PRO A 434 6.88 14.38 -31.81
CA PRO A 434 7.86 14.16 -32.88
C PRO A 434 9.32 14.14 -32.38
N PHE A 435 9.55 14.48 -31.11
CA PHE A 435 10.84 14.42 -30.44
C PHE A 435 10.67 13.68 -29.11
N GLY A 436 11.27 12.48 -28.99
CA GLY A 436 11.33 11.74 -27.73
C GLY A 436 10.09 10.92 -27.36
N GLY A 437 9.88 9.78 -28.04
CA GLY A 437 9.23 8.58 -27.48
C GLY A 437 7.74 8.62 -27.10
N GLY A 438 7.09 9.79 -27.10
CA GLY A 438 5.73 9.98 -26.60
C GLY A 438 5.64 10.01 -25.08
N LEU A 439 4.64 10.74 -24.56
CA LEU A 439 4.35 10.83 -23.12
C LEU A 439 3.18 9.92 -22.77
N GLY A 440 3.42 8.96 -21.88
CA GLY A 440 2.41 8.00 -21.42
C GLY A 440 1.87 8.34 -20.04
N PHE A 441 0.54 8.46 -19.92
CA PHE A 441 -0.19 8.55 -18.67
C PHE A 441 -0.91 7.23 -18.41
N ARG A 442 -0.70 6.64 -17.23
CA ARG A 442 -1.35 5.40 -16.83
C ARG A 442 -2.27 5.64 -15.65
N GLY A 443 -3.38 4.89 -15.60
CA GLY A 443 -4.27 4.89 -14.45
C GLY A 443 -4.98 6.21 -14.21
N ILE A 444 -5.50 6.85 -15.26
CA ILE A 444 -6.36 8.03 -15.12
C ILE A 444 -7.70 7.56 -14.52
N ARG A 445 -8.02 8.06 -13.33
CA ARG A 445 -9.25 7.73 -12.61
C ARG A 445 -10.21 8.91 -12.62
N GLY A 446 -11.48 8.63 -12.88
CA GLY A 446 -12.55 9.59 -12.66
C GLY A 446 -12.93 9.64 -11.18
N ALA A 447 -13.39 10.79 -10.74
CA ALA A 447 -13.91 11.03 -9.40
C ALA A 447 -15.27 11.73 -9.50
N LEU A 448 -16.22 11.30 -8.67
CA LEU A 448 -17.44 12.02 -8.34
C LEU A 448 -17.42 12.26 -6.85
N PHE A 449 -17.69 13.48 -6.40
CA PHE A 449 -17.60 13.80 -4.98
C PHE A 449 -18.76 14.67 -4.49
N PHE A 450 -18.99 14.54 -3.19
CA PHE A 450 -19.91 15.36 -2.40
C PHE A 450 -19.26 15.64 -1.04
N ASP A 451 -18.99 16.92 -0.80
CA ASP A 451 -18.38 17.43 0.43
C ASP A 451 -19.41 18.27 1.19
N VAL A 452 -19.38 18.18 2.52
CA VAL A 452 -20.21 18.96 3.42
C VAL A 452 -19.35 19.41 4.59
N GLY A 453 -19.42 20.68 4.95
CA GLY A 453 -18.60 21.22 6.02
C GLY A 453 -19.22 22.43 6.69
N SER A 454 -18.77 22.68 7.91
CA SER A 454 -19.02 23.91 8.66
C SER A 454 -17.78 24.25 9.47
N ALA A 455 -17.51 25.55 9.58
CA ALA A 455 -16.39 26.10 10.32
C ALA A 455 -16.88 27.32 11.11
N TRP A 456 -16.60 27.39 12.42
CA TRP A 456 -17.10 28.46 13.28
C TRP A 456 -16.20 28.75 14.48
N ASP A 457 -16.30 29.96 15.02
CA ASP A 457 -15.60 30.36 16.24
C ASP A 457 -16.50 30.24 17.48
N ASN A 458 -17.45 31.15 17.66
CA ASN A 458 -18.29 31.20 18.87
C ASN A 458 -19.60 30.44 18.69
N GLU A 459 -20.37 30.79 17.67
CA GLU A 459 -21.68 30.22 17.40
C GLU A 459 -21.66 29.49 16.07
N PHE A 460 -22.35 28.35 16.03
CA PHE A 460 -22.55 27.61 14.79
C PHE A 460 -23.42 28.44 13.85
N ASP A 461 -22.99 28.56 12.59
CA ASP A 461 -23.72 29.27 11.55
C ASP A 461 -24.60 28.30 10.73
N GLN A 462 -24.01 27.65 9.74
CA GLN A 462 -24.72 26.70 8.87
C GLN A 462 -23.77 25.64 8.30
N PHE A 463 -24.36 24.63 7.64
CA PHE A 463 -23.61 23.72 6.78
C PHE A 463 -23.54 24.26 5.38
N LEU A 464 -22.35 24.18 4.80
CA LEU A 464 -22.11 24.38 3.39
C LEU A 464 -21.84 23.03 2.74
N GLY A 465 -22.12 22.93 1.45
CA GLY A 465 -21.87 21.75 0.64
C GLY A 465 -21.19 22.09 -0.66
N SER A 466 -20.51 21.11 -1.24
CA SER A 466 -20.02 21.17 -2.61
C SER A 466 -20.10 19.80 -3.26
N PHE A 467 -20.28 19.80 -4.57
CA PHE A 467 -20.37 18.57 -5.35
C PHE A 467 -19.75 18.77 -6.72
N GLY A 468 -19.23 17.69 -7.27
CA GLY A 468 -18.48 17.82 -8.50
C GLY A 468 -18.00 16.52 -9.09
N THR A 469 -17.27 16.68 -10.20
CA THR A 469 -16.57 15.61 -10.87
C THR A 469 -15.13 16.02 -11.12
N GLY A 470 -14.25 15.04 -11.26
CA GLY A 470 -12.85 15.30 -11.50
C GLY A 470 -12.13 14.11 -12.09
N PHE A 471 -10.86 14.32 -12.41
CA PHE A 471 -9.96 13.25 -12.81
C PHE A 471 -8.68 13.31 -11.98
N ARG A 472 -8.07 12.14 -11.83
CA ARG A 472 -6.86 11.86 -11.07
C ARG A 472 -5.87 11.23 -12.01
N VAL A 473 -4.77 11.92 -12.29
CA VAL A 473 -3.73 11.47 -13.21
C VAL A 473 -2.46 11.22 -12.41
N SER A 474 -2.09 9.95 -12.28
CA SER A 474 -0.82 9.57 -11.64
C SER A 474 0.35 9.88 -12.57
N LEU A 475 1.34 10.59 -12.03
CA LEU A 475 2.62 10.87 -12.67
C LEU A 475 3.70 10.02 -11.96
N GLY A 476 3.63 8.71 -12.19
CA GLY A 476 4.43 7.73 -11.46
C GLY A 476 3.86 7.44 -10.07
N TYR A 477 4.66 6.82 -9.20
CA TYR A 477 4.16 6.31 -7.91
C TYR A 477 3.84 7.41 -6.88
N PHE A 478 4.47 8.59 -6.97
CA PHE A 478 4.44 9.57 -5.89
C PHE A 478 3.67 10.85 -6.20
N LEU A 479 3.65 11.27 -7.48
CA LEU A 479 3.01 12.51 -7.90
C LEU A 479 1.63 12.26 -8.49
N LEU A 480 0.68 13.12 -8.14
CA LEU A 480 -0.70 13.06 -8.59
C LEU A 480 -1.14 14.45 -9.07
N LEU A 481 -1.70 14.50 -10.27
CA LEU A 481 -2.49 15.62 -10.76
C LEU A 481 -3.96 15.36 -10.45
N ARG A 482 -4.63 16.34 -9.85
CA ARG A 482 -6.07 16.32 -9.63
C ARG A 482 -6.68 17.51 -10.34
N PHE A 483 -7.77 17.25 -11.04
CA PHE A 483 -8.60 18.28 -11.65
C PHE A 483 -10.01 18.07 -11.09
N ASP A 484 -10.60 19.11 -10.52
CA ASP A 484 -11.92 19.06 -9.90
C ASP A 484 -12.78 20.20 -10.45
N PHE A 485 -14.00 19.84 -10.84
CA PHE A 485 -15.02 20.77 -11.32
C PHE A 485 -16.17 20.71 -10.32
N SER A 486 -16.34 21.77 -9.55
CA SER A 486 -17.27 21.82 -8.41
C SER A 486 -18.34 22.88 -8.57
N ARG A 487 -19.49 22.65 -7.93
CA ARG A 487 -20.45 23.70 -7.57
C ARG A 487 -20.69 23.63 -6.07
N THR A 488 -20.80 24.79 -5.45
CA THR A 488 -21.13 24.94 -4.02
C THR A 488 -22.63 25.14 -3.81
N THR A 489 -23.10 24.83 -2.60
CA THR A 489 -24.48 24.98 -2.16
C THR A 489 -24.51 25.29 -0.66
N ASP A 490 -25.48 26.11 -0.24
CA ASP A 490 -25.86 26.36 1.15
C ASP A 490 -27.07 25.48 1.57
N PHE A 491 -27.42 24.48 0.75
CA PHE A 491 -28.61 23.64 0.84
C PHE A 491 -29.96 24.34 0.57
N GLU A 492 -29.94 25.64 0.28
CA GLU A 492 -31.11 26.38 -0.21
C GLU A 492 -30.99 26.70 -1.70
N SER A 493 -29.77 27.00 -2.15
CA SER A 493 -29.41 27.40 -3.50
C SER A 493 -28.13 26.72 -3.97
N ILE A 494 -27.90 26.72 -5.29
CA ILE A 494 -26.67 26.18 -5.90
C ILE A 494 -25.99 27.31 -6.64
N SER A 495 -24.69 27.48 -6.39
CA SER A 495 -23.82 28.45 -7.08
C SER A 495 -24.01 28.40 -8.60
N PRO A 496 -24.16 29.55 -9.29
CA PRO A 496 -24.52 29.58 -10.71
C PRO A 496 -23.36 29.17 -11.64
N ARG A 497 -22.12 29.17 -11.15
CA ARG A 497 -20.92 28.88 -11.93
C ARG A 497 -20.27 27.59 -11.42
N THR A 498 -19.69 26.85 -12.35
CA THR A 498 -18.80 25.73 -12.02
C THR A 498 -17.41 26.30 -11.78
N ASP A 499 -16.86 26.00 -10.61
CA ASP A 499 -15.50 26.33 -10.23
C ASP A 499 -14.54 25.21 -10.67
N PHE A 500 -13.29 25.59 -10.96
CA PHE A 500 -12.25 24.67 -11.43
C PHE A 500 -11.01 24.75 -10.54
N ASP A 501 -10.76 23.66 -9.84
CA ASP A 501 -9.59 23.46 -9.01
C ASP A 501 -8.61 22.50 -9.69
N PHE A 502 -7.30 22.79 -9.59
CA PHE A 502 -6.27 21.81 -9.90
C PHE A 502 -5.26 21.68 -8.76
N PHE A 503 -4.75 20.47 -8.60
CA PHE A 503 -3.70 20.17 -7.64
C PHE A 503 -2.58 19.37 -8.28
N PHE A 504 -1.34 19.75 -7.99
CA PHE A 504 -0.14 19.03 -8.35
C PHE A 504 0.74 18.82 -7.11
N GLY A 505 1.04 17.56 -6.82
CA GLY A 505 1.96 17.22 -5.74
C GLY A 505 1.79 15.79 -5.27
N TRP A 506 2.09 15.56 -3.99
CA TRP A 506 2.11 14.22 -3.41
C TRP A 506 0.72 13.60 -3.31
N ASN A 507 0.66 12.29 -3.51
CA ASN A 507 -0.58 11.52 -3.41
C ASN A 507 -0.96 11.27 -1.93
N PHE A 508 -2.18 11.70 -1.55
CA PHE A 508 -2.86 11.63 -0.23
C PHE A 508 -2.04 11.68 1.07
#